data_AF-A0A382T5G8-F1
#
_entry.id   AF-A0A382T5G8-F1
#
_cell.length_a   1.000
_cell.length_b   1.000
_cell.length_c   1.000
_cell.angle_alpha   90.00
_cell.angle_beta   90.00
_cell.angle_gamma   90.00
#
_symmetry.space_group_name_H-M   'P 1'
#
loop_
_entity.id
_entity.type
_entity.pdbx_description
1 polymer ?
#
loop_
_entity_poly.entity_id
_entity_poly.type
_entity_poly.pdbx_seq_one_letter_code
_entity_poly.pdbx_strand_id
1 'polypeptide(L)'
;VTLTTLIKLLDGEPAEHVEEALAYVKRDWDRDGGLQLIEVAGGYQIVTRPELSEWVRRLFHEHSNQRLSIQALETLAVVAYRQPITGPEIAEIRGVNTSGVLGTLIERRLIKVTGRK
;
A
#
# COMPACT_ATOMS: atom_id res chain seq x y z
N VAL A 1 -14.96 5.22 -1.94
CA VAL A 1 -16.32 5.23 -1.34
C VAL A 1 -17.24 4.40 -2.24
N THR A 2 -18.07 3.51 -1.69
CA THR A 2 -18.97 2.70 -2.50
C THR A 2 -20.21 3.49 -2.92
N LEU A 3 -20.84 3.11 -4.04
CA LEU A 3 -22.10 3.71 -4.48
C LEU A 3 -23.18 3.63 -3.40
N THR A 4 -23.31 2.48 -2.74
CA THR A 4 -24.25 2.27 -1.63
C THR A 4 -24.03 3.26 -0.49
N THR A 5 -22.77 3.59 -0.19
CA THR A 5 -22.44 4.58 0.84
C THR A 5 -22.87 5.98 0.40
N LEU A 6 -22.65 6.34 -0.87
CA LEU A 6 -23.05 7.63 -1.41
C LEU A 6 -24.57 7.80 -1.41
N ILE A 7 -25.32 6.80 -1.89
CA ILE A 7 -26.80 6.83 -1.87
C ILE A 7 -27.32 7.00 -0.44
N LYS A 8 -26.73 6.30 0.53
CA LYS A 8 -27.13 6.43 1.94
C LYS A 8 -26.83 7.82 2.52
N LEU A 9 -25.73 8.44 2.13
CA LEU A 9 -25.31 9.76 2.63
C LEU A 9 -26.09 10.90 1.98
N LEU A 10 -26.46 10.75 0.70
CA LEU A 10 -27.23 11.70 -0.09
C LEU A 10 -28.73 11.42 0.00
N ASP A 11 -29.21 11.19 1.22
CA ASP A 11 -30.60 10.83 1.52
C ASP A 11 -31.59 11.79 0.82
N GLY A 12 -32.58 11.23 0.13
CA GLY A 12 -33.56 11.97 -0.67
C GLY A 12 -33.27 12.05 -2.17
N GLU A 13 -32.07 11.70 -2.65
CA GLU A 13 -31.78 11.61 -4.09
C GLU A 13 -32.03 10.20 -4.64
N PRO A 14 -32.69 10.06 -5.80
CA PRO A 14 -32.74 8.82 -6.57
C PRO A 14 -31.33 8.27 -6.85
N ALA A 15 -31.17 6.95 -6.76
CA ALA A 15 -29.90 6.28 -7.05
C ALA A 15 -29.37 6.64 -8.46
N GLU A 16 -30.28 6.77 -9.42
CA GLU A 16 -30.00 7.16 -10.80
C GLU A 16 -29.31 8.54 -10.88
N HIS A 17 -29.74 9.52 -10.09
CA HIS A 17 -29.09 10.84 -10.05
C HIS A 17 -27.67 10.76 -9.50
N VAL A 18 -27.42 9.91 -8.50
CA VAL A 18 -26.08 9.72 -7.93
C VAL A 18 -25.15 9.09 -8.97
N GLU A 19 -25.63 8.10 -9.72
CA GLU A 19 -24.89 7.47 -10.81
C GLU A 19 -24.60 8.45 -11.95
N GLU A 20 -25.59 9.24 -12.36
CA GLU A 20 -25.44 10.29 -13.37
C GLU A 20 -24.43 11.36 -12.95
N ALA A 21 -24.49 11.81 -11.68
CA ALA A 21 -23.54 12.77 -11.14
C ALA A 21 -22.10 12.22 -11.13
N LEU A 22 -21.92 10.95 -10.76
CA LEU A 22 -20.61 10.29 -10.82
C LEU A 22 -20.09 10.17 -12.25
N ALA A 23 -20.95 9.82 -13.21
CA ALA A 23 -20.60 9.77 -14.62
C ALA A 23 -20.24 11.16 -15.17
N TYR A 24 -20.96 12.20 -14.75
CA TYR A 24 -20.67 13.58 -15.08
C TYR A 24 -19.30 14.00 -14.54
N VAL A 25 -19.04 13.83 -13.24
CA VAL A 25 -17.75 14.18 -12.61
C VAL A 25 -16.59 13.45 -13.29
N LYS A 26 -16.77 12.15 -13.58
CA LYS A 26 -15.75 11.36 -14.28
C LYS A 26 -15.42 11.96 -15.65
N ARG A 27 -16.43 12.38 -16.42
CA ARG A 27 -16.25 12.98 -17.75
C ARG A 27 -15.66 14.38 -17.69
N ASP A 28 -16.11 15.19 -16.73
CA ASP A 28 -15.61 16.55 -16.52
C ASP A 28 -14.12 16.53 -16.19
N TRP A 29 -13.72 15.64 -15.29
CA TRP A 29 -12.34 15.49 -14.87
C TRP A 29 -11.47 14.72 -15.86
N ASP A 30 -12.02 14.21 -16.96
CA ASP A 30 -11.26 13.51 -18.00
C ASP A 30 -10.51 14.47 -18.92
N ARG A 31 -10.96 15.72 -19.04
CA ARG A 31 -10.43 16.69 -20.03
C ARG A 31 -9.22 17.48 -19.54
N ASP A 32 -9.30 18.06 -18.34
CA ASP A 32 -8.30 18.99 -17.82
C ASP A 32 -8.03 18.76 -16.33
N GLY A 33 -6.76 18.84 -15.91
CA GLY A 33 -6.35 18.80 -14.49
C GLY A 33 -5.52 17.56 -14.11
N GLY A 34 -4.98 17.58 -12.88
CA GLY A 34 -4.09 16.53 -12.38
C GLY A 34 -4.76 15.37 -11.66
N LEU A 35 -6.10 15.41 -11.51
CA LEU A 35 -6.90 14.41 -10.83
C LEU A 35 -7.85 13.72 -11.80
N GLN A 36 -8.29 12.53 -11.41
CA GLN A 36 -9.31 11.75 -12.10
C GLN A 36 -10.13 10.95 -11.08
N LEU A 37 -11.37 10.64 -11.45
CA LEU A 37 -12.24 9.74 -10.69
C LEU A 37 -12.17 8.33 -11.30
N ILE A 38 -11.70 7.35 -10.52
CA ILE A 38 -11.62 5.95 -10.94
C ILE A 38 -12.56 5.07 -10.12
N GLU A 39 -12.91 3.92 -10.69
CA GLU A 39 -13.63 2.87 -10.00
C GLU A 39 -12.68 1.70 -9.68
N VAL A 40 -12.62 1.31 -8.41
CA VAL A 40 -11.75 0.26 -7.87
C VAL A 40 -12.57 -0.60 -6.92
N ALA A 41 -12.65 -1.90 -7.20
CA ALA A 41 -13.33 -2.88 -6.36
C ALA A 41 -14.77 -2.48 -5.95
N GLY A 42 -15.55 -1.93 -6.88
CA GLY A 42 -16.94 -1.51 -6.63
C GLY A 42 -17.09 -0.20 -5.84
N GLY A 43 -16.02 0.58 -5.72
CA GLY A 43 -16.05 1.91 -5.13
C GLY A 43 -15.35 2.94 -6.00
N TYR A 44 -15.66 4.21 -5.76
CA TYR A 44 -15.06 5.35 -6.43
C TYR A 44 -13.93 5.95 -5.60
N GLN A 45 -12.85 6.36 -6.27
CA GLN A 45 -11.71 7.02 -5.65
C GLN A 45 -11.22 8.15 -6.56
N ILE A 46 -10.91 9.29 -5.93
CA ILE A 46 -10.18 10.38 -6.58
C ILE A 46 -8.70 10.07 -6.50
N VAL A 47 -8.01 10.05 -7.64
CA VAL A 47 -6.58 9.78 -7.72
C VAL A 47 -5.89 10.82 -8.59
N THR A 48 -4.58 10.98 -8.41
CA THR A 48 -3.75 11.71 -9.36
C THR A 48 -3.65 10.96 -10.67
N ARG A 49 -3.49 11.70 -11.76
CA ARG A 49 -3.26 11.13 -13.09
C ARG A 49 -1.92 10.37 -13.18
N PRO A 50 -1.84 9.22 -13.89
CA PRO A 50 -0.64 8.40 -13.92
C PRO A 50 0.54 9.12 -14.58
N GLU A 51 0.26 10.03 -15.52
CA GLU A 51 1.25 10.88 -16.19
C GLU A 51 1.99 11.80 -15.19
N LEU A 52 1.37 12.11 -14.06
CA LEU A 52 1.96 12.93 -12.99
C LEU A 52 2.68 12.09 -11.93
N SER A 53 2.76 10.77 -12.07
CA SER A 53 3.31 9.88 -11.05
C SER A 53 4.74 10.25 -10.63
N GLU A 54 5.59 10.65 -11.57
CA GLU A 54 6.96 11.04 -11.26
C GLU A 54 7.02 12.30 -10.37
N TRP A 55 6.23 13.31 -10.72
CA TRP A 55 6.16 14.57 -9.97
C TRP A 55 5.57 14.36 -8.58
N VAL A 56 4.52 13.57 -8.46
CA VAL A 56 3.89 13.20 -7.18
C VAL A 56 4.91 12.50 -6.27
N ARG A 57 5.66 11.52 -6.79
CA ARG A 57 6.71 10.84 -6.02
C ARG A 57 7.80 11.79 -5.52
N ARG A 58 8.26 12.70 -6.38
CA ARG A 58 9.26 13.71 -6.03
C ARG A 58 8.73 14.64 -4.92
N LEU A 59 7.49 15.10 -5.04
CA LEU A 59 6.86 16.00 -4.08
C LEU A 59 6.77 15.36 -2.69
N PHE A 60 6.27 14.13 -2.60
CA PHE A 60 6.07 13.46 -1.31
C PHE A 60 7.34 12.86 -0.72
N HIS A 61 8.50 13.04 -1.37
CA HIS A 61 9.75 12.41 -0.96
C HIS A 61 9.52 10.92 -0.63
N GLU A 62 8.66 10.28 -1.43
CA GLU A 62 8.51 8.83 -1.37
C GLU A 62 9.84 8.27 -1.82
N HIS A 63 10.74 8.12 -0.85
CA HIS A 63 11.72 7.06 -0.85
C HIS A 63 10.90 5.87 -1.23
N SER A 64 11.11 5.39 -2.47
CA SER A 64 10.37 4.25 -2.98
C SER A 64 10.25 3.26 -1.84
N ASN A 65 9.03 2.83 -1.52
CA ASN A 65 8.82 1.73 -0.59
C ASN A 65 9.59 0.56 -1.21
N GLN A 66 10.88 0.47 -0.91
CA GLN A 66 11.81 -0.37 -1.62
C GLN A 66 11.31 -1.75 -1.26
N ARG A 67 10.71 -2.42 -2.24
CA ARG A 67 10.11 -3.72 -2.00
C ARG A 67 11.17 -4.58 -1.34
N LEU A 68 10.80 -5.26 -0.26
CA LEU A 68 11.71 -6.23 0.34
C LEU A 68 12.11 -7.21 -0.75
N SER A 69 13.41 -7.50 -0.85
CA SER A 69 13.86 -8.57 -1.74
C SER A 69 13.23 -9.89 -1.31
N ILE A 70 13.23 -10.87 -2.21
CA ILE A 70 12.74 -12.22 -1.89
C ILE A 70 13.51 -12.76 -0.67
N GLN A 71 14.83 -12.57 -0.62
CA GLN A 71 15.62 -12.99 0.55
C GLN A 71 15.19 -12.31 1.84
N ALA A 72 14.79 -11.03 1.79
CA ALA A 72 14.30 -10.32 2.97
C ALA A 72 12.92 -10.80 3.40
N LEU A 73 12.02 -11.09 2.46
CA LEU A 73 10.70 -11.65 2.75
C LEU A 73 10.79 -13.05 3.37
N GLU A 74 11.65 -13.91 2.83
CA GLU A 74 11.86 -15.25 3.37
C GLU A 74 12.43 -15.20 4.79
N THR A 75 13.36 -14.28 5.08
CA THR A 75 13.90 -14.10 6.45
C THR A 75 12.81 -13.59 7.39
N LEU A 76 12.01 -12.61 6.94
CA LEU A 76 10.90 -12.08 7.72
C LEU A 76 9.86 -13.17 8.02
N ALA A 77 9.57 -14.05 7.06
CA ALA A 77 8.68 -15.19 7.25
C ALA A 77 9.19 -16.15 8.33
N VAL A 78 10.49 -16.49 8.31
CA VAL A 78 11.10 -17.33 9.36
C VAL A 78 10.90 -16.69 10.75
N VAL A 79 11.16 -15.38 10.89
CA VAL A 79 10.94 -14.67 12.17
C VAL A 79 9.46 -14.73 12.58
N ALA A 80 8.54 -14.40 11.67
CA ALA A 80 7.11 -14.34 11.98
C ALA A 80 6.53 -15.67 12.48
N TYR A 81 6.96 -16.79 11.89
CA TYR A 81 6.44 -18.13 12.24
C TYR A 81 7.22 -18.86 13.33
N ARG A 82 8.47 -18.44 13.65
CA ARG A 82 9.32 -19.12 14.64
C ARG A 82 9.73 -18.27 15.83
N GLN A 83 9.26 -17.03 15.94
CA GLN A 83 9.54 -16.19 17.11
C GLN A 83 9.07 -16.87 18.42
N PRO A 84 9.87 -16.81 19.51
CA PRO A 84 11.18 -16.15 19.61
C PRO A 84 12.31 -17.00 19.00
N ILE A 85 13.10 -16.39 18.10
CA ILE A 85 14.21 -17.05 17.38
C ILE A 85 15.44 -16.13 17.33
N THR A 86 16.64 -16.70 17.32
CA THR A 86 17.93 -16.00 17.29
C THR A 86 18.49 -15.87 15.87
N GLY A 87 19.39 -14.90 15.66
CA GLY A 87 20.07 -14.71 14.38
C GLY A 87 20.75 -15.98 13.82
N PRO A 88 21.52 -16.73 14.64
CA PRO A 88 22.12 -17.99 14.22
C PRO A 88 21.09 -19.06 13.79
N GLU A 89 20.02 -19.26 14.56
CA GLU A 89 18.94 -20.22 14.23
C GLU A 89 18.26 -19.83 12.90
N ILE A 90 18.06 -18.53 12.64
CA ILE A 90 17.52 -18.04 11.36
C ILE A 90 18.49 -18.36 10.21
N ALA A 91 19.80 -18.11 10.39
CA ALA A 91 20.81 -18.36 9.36
C ALA A 91 20.91 -19.86 9.03
N GLU A 92 20.78 -20.73 10.03
CA GLU A 92 20.72 -22.18 9.86
C GLU A 92 19.50 -22.61 9.02
N ILE A 93 18.30 -22.13 9.37
CA ILE A 93 17.07 -22.43 8.61
C ILE A 93 17.17 -21.92 7.16
N ARG A 94 17.77 -20.75 6.97
CA ARG A 94 17.91 -20.13 5.65
C ARG A 94 19.05 -20.69 4.82
N GLY A 95 20.02 -21.37 5.44
CA GLY A 95 21.22 -21.90 4.79
C GLY A 95 22.16 -20.82 4.22
N VAL A 96 21.97 -19.55 4.58
CA VAL A 96 22.74 -18.40 4.07
C VAL A 96 22.93 -17.36 5.17
N ASN A 97 23.90 -16.44 4.99
CA ASN A 97 24.11 -15.34 5.92
C ASN A 97 22.95 -14.34 5.87
N THR A 98 22.25 -14.15 7.01
CA THR A 98 21.07 -13.28 7.14
C THR A 98 21.35 -11.98 7.89
N SER A 99 22.58 -11.70 8.34
CA SER A 99 22.89 -10.55 9.22
C SER A 99 22.52 -9.20 8.62
N GLY A 100 22.87 -8.97 7.34
CA GLY A 100 22.53 -7.73 6.64
C GLY A 100 21.02 -7.55 6.47
N VAL A 101 20.30 -8.63 6.13
CA VAL A 101 18.85 -8.63 6.01
C VAL A 101 18.18 -8.32 7.35
N LEU A 102 18.64 -8.93 8.44
CA LEU A 102 18.13 -8.66 9.79
C LEU A 102 18.33 -7.19 10.18
N GLY A 103 19.49 -6.60 9.86
CA GLY A 103 19.74 -5.17 10.04
C GLY A 103 18.71 -4.31 9.29
N THR A 104 18.52 -4.56 8.00
CA THR A 104 17.52 -3.84 7.19
C THR A 104 16.09 -4.00 7.72
N LEU A 105 15.71 -5.20 8.18
CA LEU A 105 14.37 -5.44 8.75
C LEU A 105 14.16 -4.67 10.07
N ILE A 106 15.21 -4.51 10.89
CA ILE A 106 15.17 -3.69 12.12
C ILE A 106 15.07 -2.20 11.79
N GLU A 107 15.90 -1.69 10.86
CA GLU A 107 15.88 -0.29 10.42
C GLU A 107 14.50 0.12 9.88
N ARG A 108 13.86 -0.80 9.15
CA ARG A 108 12.49 -0.63 8.64
C ARG A 108 11.40 -0.90 9.68
N ARG A 109 11.77 -1.18 10.93
CA ARG A 109 10.87 -1.44 12.07
C ARG A 109 9.91 -2.61 11.84
N LEU A 110 10.30 -3.58 11.03
CA LEU A 110 9.50 -4.78 10.75
C LEU A 110 9.71 -5.88 11.80
N ILE A 111 10.87 -5.87 12.47
CA ILE A 111 11.19 -6.78 13.59
C ILE A 111 11.88 -5.98 14.71
N LYS A 112 11.93 -6.55 15.91
CA LYS A 112 12.63 -5.98 17.07
C LYS A 112 13.30 -7.06 17.91
N VAL A 113 14.32 -6.68 18.68
CA VAL A 113 14.95 -7.57 19.67
C VAL A 113 14.05 -7.67 20.89
N THR A 114 13.69 -8.90 21.27
CA THR A 114 12.84 -9.17 22.45
C THR A 114 13.61 -9.75 23.64
N GLY A 115 14.86 -10.18 23.45
CA GLY A 115 15.69 -10.75 24.52
C GLY A 115 17.06 -11.21 24.02
N ARG A 116 17.84 -11.82 24.92
CA ARG A 116 19.12 -12.47 24.63
C ARG A 116 19.13 -13.84 25.32
N LYS A 117 19.65 -14.86 24.65
CA LYS A 117 19.97 -16.17 25.23
C LYS A 117 21.46 -16.23 25.52
#